data_AF-A0A077ZU70-F1
#
_entry.id   AF-A0A077ZU70-F1
#
_cell.length_a   1.000
_cell.length_b   1.000
_cell.length_c   1.000
_cell.angle_alpha   90.00
_cell.angle_beta   90.00
_cell.angle_gamma   90.00
#
_symmetry.space_group_name_H-M   'P 1'
#
loop_
_entity.id
_entity.type
_entity.pdbx_description
1 polymer ?
#
loop_
_entity_poly.entity_id
_entity_poly.type
_entity_poly.pdbx_seq_one_letter_code
_entity_poly.pdbx_strand_id
1 'polypeptide(L)' 'MTREPYNYGVEMVRILREINTFRLSDPNITQFKESYFTFEDEFAIITELAESNLKTFRENTELTNHALRSKS' A
#
# COMPACT_ATOMS: atom_id res chain seq x y z
N MET A 1 -1.10 -13.97 -10.19
CA MET A 1 0.07 -14.02 -11.10
C MET A 1 1.30 -13.66 -10.29
N THR A 2 1.99 -14.64 -9.72
CA THR A 2 3.33 -14.47 -9.18
C THR A 2 4.28 -14.28 -10.36
N ARG A 3 4.89 -13.10 -10.49
CA ARG A 3 5.91 -12.86 -11.52
C ARG A 3 7.17 -13.63 -11.13
N GLU A 4 7.71 -14.42 -12.05
CA GLU A 4 9.06 -14.99 -11.94
C GLU A 4 10.05 -13.85 -11.65
N PRO A 5 10.80 -13.88 -10.53
CA PRO A 5 11.71 -12.81 -10.18
C PRO A 5 12.86 -12.77 -11.18
N TYR A 6 12.98 -11.65 -11.91
CA TYR A 6 13.97 -11.45 -12.97
C TYR A 6 15.42 -11.50 -12.45
N ASN A 7 15.62 -11.19 -11.14
CA ASN A 7 16.89 -11.28 -10.40
C ASN A 7 16.62 -10.98 -8.91
N TYR A 8 17.08 -11.84 -7.97
CA TYR A 8 16.96 -11.63 -6.52
C TYR A 8 17.48 -10.25 -6.05
N GLY A 9 18.57 -9.75 -6.64
CA GLY A 9 19.12 -8.45 -6.31
C GLY A 9 18.17 -7.29 -6.66
N VAL A 10 17.38 -7.41 -7.73
CA VAL A 10 16.41 -6.38 -8.11
C VAL A 10 15.25 -6.33 -7.12
N GLU A 11 14.75 -7.47 -6.67
CA GLU A 11 13.70 -7.53 -5.65
C GLU A 11 14.19 -6.98 -4.30
N MET A 12 15.45 -7.26 -3.92
CA MET A 12 16.06 -6.66 -2.73
C MET A 12 16.16 -5.13 -2.83
N VAL A 13 16.52 -4.59 -4.00
CA VAL A 13 16.54 -3.13 -4.21
C VAL A 13 15.13 -2.53 -4.12
N ARG A 14 14.09 -3.24 -4.57
CA ARG A 14 12.70 -2.78 -4.43
C ARG A 14 12.27 -2.75 -2.97
N ILE A 15 12.57 -3.79 -2.20
CA ILE A 15 12.32 -3.84 -0.75
C ILE A 15 13.02 -2.66 -0.04
N LEU A 16 14.31 -2.42 -0.33
CA LEU A 16 15.05 -1.29 0.23
C LEU A 16 14.47 0.07 -0.16
N ARG A 17 13.92 0.20 -1.37
CA ARG A 17 13.23 1.43 -1.80
C ARG A 17 11.93 1.64 -1.03
N GLU A 18 11.15 0.59 -0.84
CA GLU A 18 9.93 0.60 -0.02
C GLU A 18 10.27 1.00 1.42
N ILE A 19 11.33 0.44 2.01
CA ILE A 19 11.76 0.81 3.36
C ILE A 19 12.11 2.30 3.49
N ASN A 20 12.67 2.91 2.44
CA ASN A 20 12.98 4.33 2.47
C ASN A 20 11.71 5.22 2.50
N THR A 21 10.59 4.77 1.93
CA THR A 21 9.33 5.52 1.98
C THR A 21 8.65 5.43 3.34
N PHE A 22 9.04 4.49 4.21
CA PHE A 22 8.52 4.35 5.58
C PHE A 22 8.81 5.57 6.47
N ARG A 23 9.77 6.41 6.08
CA ARG A 23 10.08 7.66 6.79
C ARG A 23 9.13 8.81 6.44
N LEU A 24 8.25 8.63 5.46
CA LEU A 24 7.27 9.64 5.08
C LEU A 24 6.19 9.74 6.16
N SER A 25 5.86 10.96 6.56
CA SER A 25 4.86 11.25 7.59
C SER A 25 3.99 12.41 7.10
N ASP A 26 2.97 12.08 6.32
CA ASP A 26 1.98 13.02 5.77
C ASP A 26 0.57 12.41 5.93
N PRO A 27 -0.47 13.21 6.23
CA PRO A 27 -1.84 12.71 6.40
C PRO A 27 -2.44 11.99 5.18
N ASN A 28 -1.93 12.25 3.96
CA ASN A 28 -2.42 11.61 2.74
C ASN A 28 -1.55 10.42 2.29
N ILE A 29 -0.54 10.05 3.09
CA ILE A 29 0.33 8.91 2.83
C ILE A 29 0.09 7.89 3.93
N THR A 30 -0.10 6.63 3.53
CA THR A 30 -0.32 5.53 4.47
C THR A 30 0.79 5.47 5.51
N GLN A 31 0.39 5.57 6.78
CA GLN A 31 1.36 5.58 7.87
C GLN A 31 2.00 4.19 8.07
N PHE A 32 3.32 4.14 7.94
CA PHE A 32 4.12 2.99 8.35
C PHE A 32 4.21 2.88 9.87
N LYS A 33 4.13 1.65 10.40
CA LYS A 33 4.29 1.37 11.83
C LYS A 33 5.59 0.63 12.11
N GLU A 34 5.78 -0.53 11.48
CA GLU A 34 6.96 -1.38 11.68
C GLU A 34 7.12 -2.42 10.56
N SER A 35 8.27 -3.09 10.52
CA SER A 35 8.54 -4.20 9.60
C SER A 35 9.45 -5.22 10.26
N TYR A 36 9.25 -6.51 9.99
CA TYR A 36 10.03 -7.59 10.57
C TYR A 36 10.01 -8.83 9.67
N PHE A 37 10.92 -9.77 9.93
CA PHE A 37 10.87 -11.09 9.31
C PHE A 37 10.03 -12.05 10.16
N THR A 38 9.13 -12.80 9.53
CA THR A 38 8.34 -13.84 10.21
C THR A 38 9.18 -15.11 10.43
N PHE A 39 8.60 -16.07 11.15
CA PHE A 39 9.22 -17.39 11.34
C PHE A 39 9.23 -18.23 10.05
N GLU A 40 8.46 -17.85 9.02
CA GLU A 40 8.47 -18.47 7.69
C GLU A 40 9.40 -17.77 6.69
N ASP A 41 10.35 -16.96 7.18
CA ASP A 41 11.30 -16.18 6.35
C ASP A 41 10.62 -15.16 5.42
N GLU A 42 9.41 -14.70 5.78
CA GLU A 42 8.69 -13.67 5.01
C GLU A 42 8.98 -12.27 5.56
N PHE A 43 9.12 -11.28 4.68
CA PHE A 43 9.27 -9.88 5.08
C PHE A 43 7.89 -9.22 5.25
N ALA A 44 7.50 -8.97 6.49
CA ALA A 44 6.22 -8.35 6.84
C ALA A 44 6.35 -6.84 7.03
N ILE A 45 5.36 -6.09 6.54
CA ILE A 45 5.25 -4.63 6.65
C ILE A 45 3.91 -4.31 7.30
N ILE A 46 3.94 -3.58 8.43
CA ILE A 46 2.77 -3.16 9.19
C ILE A 46 2.49 -1.68 8.92
N THR A 47 1.26 -1.38 8.54
CA THR A 47 0.77 -0.03 8.23
C THR A 47 -0.57 0.23 8.91
N GLU A 48 -1.03 1.47 8.90
CA GLU A 48 -2.41 1.78 9.30
C GLU A 48 -3.45 1.05 8.45
N LEU A 49 -4.58 0.69 9.06
CA LEU A 49 -5.68 0.05 8.36
C LEU A 49 -6.58 1.11 7.72
N ALA A 50 -6.69 1.08 6.39
CA ALA A 50 -7.67 1.87 5.66
C ALA A 50 -8.98 1.06 5.47
N GLU A 51 -10.12 1.70 5.69
CA GLU A 51 -11.44 1.05 5.60
C GLU A 51 -11.81 0.58 4.19
N SER A 52 -11.34 1.31 3.17
CA SER A 52 -11.59 0.99 1.76
C SER A 52 -10.55 1.62 0.84
N ASN A 53 -10.53 1.21 -0.42
CA ASN A 53 -9.72 1.84 -1.46
C ASN A 53 -10.61 2.32 -2.61
N LEU A 54 -10.12 3.30 -3.38
CA LEU A 54 -10.89 3.92 -4.46
C LEU A 54 -11.33 2.92 -5.53
N LYS A 55 -10.53 1.89 -5.80
CA LYS A 55 -10.87 0.85 -6.78
C LYS A 55 -12.12 0.08 -6.33
N THR A 56 -12.12 -0.45 -5.11
CA THR A 56 -13.27 -1.15 -4.52
C THR A 56 -14.49 -0.24 -4.39
N PHE A 57 -14.28 1.04 -4.07
CA PHE A 57 -15.38 2.01 -4.03
C PHE A 57 -16.05 2.19 -5.41
N ARG A 58 -15.25 2.32 -6.47
CA ARG A 58 -15.74 2.49 -7.85
C ARG A 58 -16.45 1.27 -8.42
N GLU A 59 -15.99 0.08 -8.07
CA GLU A 59 -16.62 -1.17 -8.51
C GLU A 59 -18.03 -1.32 -7.93
N ASN A 60 -18.29 -0.73 -6.74
CA ASN A 60 -19.57 -0.82 -6.05
C ASN A 60 -20.45 0.44 -6.16
N THR A 61 -19.94 1.54 -6.73
CA THR A 61 -20.64 2.83 -6.77
C THR A 61 -20.35 3.57 -8.08
N GLU A 62 -21.39 3.95 -8.83
CA GLU A 62 -21.25 4.89 -9.93
C GLU A 62 -20.93 6.29 -9.40
N LEU A 63 -19.70 6.76 -9.68
CA LEU A 63 -19.27 8.10 -9.35
C LEU A 63 -19.85 9.11 -10.35
N THR A 64 -20.87 9.86 -9.93
CA THR A 64 -21.36 11.03 -10.67
C THR A 64 -20.90 12.33 -10.00
N ASN A 65 -20.64 13.38 -10.79
CA ASN A 65 -20.23 14.69 -10.27
C ASN A 65 -21.22 15.28 -9.25
N HIS A 66 -22.50 14.90 -9.33
CA HIS A 66 -23.53 15.29 -8.38
C HIS A 66 -23.34 14.64 -7.01
N ALA A 67 -22.90 13.38 -6.96
CA ALA A 67 -22.68 12.63 -5.72
C ALA A 67 -21.42 13.10 -4.94
N LEU A 68 -20.46 13.74 -5.62
CA LEU A 68 -19.25 14.30 -4.99
C LEU A 68 -19.50 15.65 -4.31
N ARG A 69 -20.44 16.45 -4.81
CA ARG A 69 -20.75 17.81 -4.29
C ARG A 69 -21.67 17.84 -3.08
N SER A 70 -22.35 16.73 -2.76
CA SER A 70 -23.25 16.64 -1.60
C SER A 70 -22.56 16.20 -0.30
N LYS A 71 -21.26 15.86 -0.36
CA LYS A 71 -20.45 15.44 0.80
C LYS A 71 -19.38 16.47 1.24
N SER A 72 -19.32 17.63 0.57
CA SER A 72 -18.43 18.76 0.89
C SER A 72 -19.20 19.89 1.55
#